data_AF-A0A1G7WNP1-F1
#
_entry.id   AF-A0A1G7WNP1-F1
#
_cell.length_a   1.000
_cell.length_b   1.000
_cell.length_c   1.000
_cell.angle_alpha   90.00
_cell.angle_beta   90.00
_cell.angle_gamma   90.00
#
_symmetry.space_group_name_H-M   'P 1'
#
loop_
_entity.id
_entity.type
_entity.pdbx_description
1 polymer ?
#
loop_
_entity_poly.entity_id
_entity_poly.type
_entity_poly.pdbx_seq_one_letter_code
_entity_poly.pdbx_strand_id
1 'polypeptide(L)'
;MNIDKFKQQHLDILAAIDDLRRLARGGVAAQAQAIAEQIIAMSGLIKLHLAVEQRYLYPAAQASGVAKVAQLGRRYENEMQGIAGAYLDFAGRWNTPVRLEAEPEAFRSEANTVLHALFQRMRREDHELYPAVETLA
;
A
#
# COMPACT_ATOMS: atom_id res chain seq x y z
N MET A 1 16.99 2.01 14.21
CA MET A 1 15.56 2.16 13.82
C MET A 1 14.96 0.77 13.77
N ASN A 2 13.77 0.53 14.33
CA ASN A 2 13.16 -0.80 14.29
C ASN A 2 12.47 -1.00 12.94
N ILE A 3 13.15 -1.69 12.02
CA ILE A 3 12.63 -2.02 10.68
C ILE A 3 11.52 -3.08 10.73
N ASP A 4 11.49 -3.94 11.76
CA ASP A 4 10.47 -4.98 11.91
C ASP A 4 9.05 -4.42 11.99
N LYS A 5 8.87 -3.23 12.58
CA LYS A 5 7.58 -2.54 12.59
C LYS A 5 7.08 -2.18 11.18
N PHE A 6 7.98 -1.73 10.31
CA PHE A 6 7.63 -1.42 8.91
C PHE A 6 7.31 -2.70 8.12
N LYS A 7 8.12 -3.75 8.32
CA LYS A 7 7.87 -5.09 7.77
C LYS A 7 6.50 -5.63 8.19
N GLN A 8 6.14 -5.49 9.47
CA GLN A 8 4.82 -5.91 9.95
C GLN A 8 3.69 -5.11 9.29
N GLN A 9 3.83 -3.80 9.16
CA GLN A 9 2.84 -2.97 8.44
C GLN A 9 2.67 -3.40 6.98
N HIS A 10 3.75 -3.76 6.28
CA HIS A 10 3.66 -4.36 4.95
C HIS A 10 2.88 -5.67 4.96
N LEU A 11 3.15 -6.58 5.90
CA LEU A 11 2.39 -7.83 6.03
C LEU A 11 0.89 -7.57 6.22
N ASP A 12 0.53 -6.60 7.07
CA ASP A 12 -0.88 -6.25 7.33
C ASP A 12 -1.57 -5.70 6.07
N ILE A 13 -0.89 -4.84 5.30
CA ILE A 13 -1.42 -4.31 4.03
C ILE A 13 -1.52 -5.43 2.97
N LEU A 14 -0.53 -6.31 2.89
CA LEU A 14 -0.55 -7.44 1.95
C LEU A 14 -1.69 -8.42 2.26
N ALA A 15 -1.93 -8.72 3.53
CA ALA A 15 -3.08 -9.51 3.97
C ALA A 15 -4.40 -8.83 3.57
N ALA A 16 -4.50 -7.51 3.77
CA ALA A 16 -5.69 -6.76 3.38
C ALA A 16 -5.95 -6.77 1.87
N ILE A 17 -4.90 -6.75 1.03
CA ILE A 17 -4.99 -6.92 -0.42
C ILE A 17 -5.52 -8.31 -0.78
N ASP A 18 -5.03 -9.35 -0.12
CA ASP A 18 -5.44 -10.72 -0.39
C ASP A 18 -6.89 -10.98 0.04
N ASP A 19 -7.33 -10.38 1.15
CA ASP A 19 -8.74 -10.40 1.55
C ASP A 19 -9.65 -9.72 0.53
N LEU A 20 -9.24 -8.54 0.03
CA LEU A 20 -10.00 -7.82 -0.99
C LEU A 20 -10.11 -8.64 -2.29
N ARG A 21 -9.02 -9.33 -2.69
CA ARG A 21 -9.01 -10.26 -3.83
C ARG A 21 -9.95 -11.45 -3.60
N ARG A 22 -9.96 -12.01 -2.39
CA ARG A 22 -10.85 -13.13 -2.01
C ARG A 22 -12.31 -12.72 -2.08
N LEU A 23 -12.66 -11.55 -1.55
CA LEU A 23 -14.01 -10.99 -1.64
C LEU A 23 -14.42 -10.78 -3.10
N ALA A 24 -13.57 -10.16 -3.92
CA ALA A 24 -13.86 -9.93 -5.34
C ALA A 24 -14.07 -11.25 -6.13
N ARG A 25 -13.33 -12.32 -5.79
CA ARG A 25 -13.50 -13.66 -6.37
C ARG A 25 -14.83 -14.32 -5.95
N GLY A 26 -15.36 -13.98 -4.77
CA GLY A 26 -16.68 -14.40 -4.31
C GLY A 26 -17.85 -13.69 -4.98
N GLY A 27 -17.59 -12.71 -5.84
CA GLY A 27 -18.58 -11.92 -6.57
C GLY A 27 -18.69 -10.51 -5.99
N VAL A 28 -18.35 -9.50 -6.81
CA VAL A 28 -18.25 -8.11 -6.35
C VAL A 28 -19.59 -7.57 -5.85
N ALA A 29 -20.67 -7.74 -6.62
CA ALA A 29 -22.00 -7.28 -6.22
C ALA A 29 -22.51 -8.04 -4.98
N ALA A 30 -22.29 -9.36 -4.92
CA ALA A 30 -22.69 -10.18 -3.77
C ALA A 30 -21.93 -9.82 -2.47
N GLN A 31 -20.70 -9.34 -2.60
CA GLN A 31 -19.80 -9.01 -1.49
C GLN A 31 -19.62 -7.49 -1.31
N ALA A 32 -20.48 -6.67 -1.92
CA ALA A 32 -20.28 -5.22 -2.03
C ALA A 32 -20.07 -4.54 -0.66
N GLN A 33 -20.86 -4.91 0.36
CA GLN A 33 -20.70 -4.41 1.72
C GLN A 33 -19.31 -4.74 2.29
N ALA A 34 -18.92 -6.01 2.25
CA ALA A 34 -17.63 -6.46 2.78
C ALA A 34 -16.44 -5.85 2.02
N ILE A 35 -16.56 -5.66 0.70
CA ILE A 35 -15.54 -5.02 -0.13
C ILE A 35 -15.39 -3.54 0.27
N ALA A 36 -16.49 -2.81 0.43
CA ALA A 36 -16.45 -1.41 0.85
C ALA A 36 -15.80 -1.25 2.23
N GLU A 37 -16.18 -2.09 3.20
CA GLU A 37 -15.58 -2.10 4.54
C GLU A 37 -14.07 -2.41 4.49
N GLN A 38 -13.67 -3.40 3.69
CA GLN A 38 -12.27 -3.76 3.51
C GLN A 38 -11.45 -2.62 2.89
N ILE A 39 -11.99 -1.91 1.90
CA ILE A 39 -11.36 -0.74 1.29
C ILE A 39 -11.15 0.36 2.33
N ILE A 40 -12.14 0.63 3.18
CA ILE A 40 -12.05 1.64 4.24
C ILE A 40 -10.97 1.25 5.26
N ALA A 41 -10.99 0.00 5.75
CA ALA A 41 -10.02 -0.50 6.71
C ALA A 41 -8.58 -0.44 6.14
N MET A 42 -8.39 -0.94 4.92
CA MET A 42 -7.08 -0.94 4.25
C MET A 42 -6.59 0.49 3.98
N SER A 43 -7.48 1.45 3.73
CA SER A 43 -7.12 2.86 3.61
C SER A 43 -6.54 3.44 4.89
N GLY A 44 -7.03 3.01 6.06
CA GLY A 44 -6.44 3.39 7.35
C GLY A 44 -5.01 2.87 7.51
N LEU A 45 -4.79 1.59 7.16
CA LEU A 45 -3.47 0.95 7.24
C LEU A 45 -2.44 1.65 6.34
N ILE A 46 -2.78 1.89 5.08
CA ILE A 46 -1.89 2.54 4.10
C ILE A 46 -1.54 3.96 4.54
N LYS A 47 -2.52 4.74 5.00
CA LYS A 47 -2.27 6.11 5.50
C LYS A 47 -1.33 6.12 6.71
N LEU A 48 -1.56 5.21 7.67
CA LEU A 48 -0.72 5.12 8.85
C LEU A 48 0.71 4.70 8.49
N HIS A 49 0.87 3.66 7.69
CA HIS A 49 2.16 3.19 7.21
C HIS A 49 2.94 4.30 6.51
N LEU A 50 2.31 4.99 5.55
CA LEU A 50 2.92 6.10 4.82
C LEU A 50 3.37 7.23 5.75
N ALA A 51 2.53 7.62 6.71
CA ALA A 51 2.85 8.67 7.67
C ALA A 51 4.08 8.31 8.53
N VAL A 52 4.23 7.03 8.91
CA VAL A 52 5.39 6.56 9.67
C VAL A 52 6.64 6.55 8.80
N GLU A 53 6.57 6.11 7.54
CA GLU A 53 7.72 6.11 6.63
C GLU A 53 8.22 7.52 6.31
N GLN A 54 7.31 8.46 6.02
CA GLN A 54 7.62 9.86 5.77
C GLN A 54 8.26 10.54 6.99
N ARG A 55 7.78 10.20 8.19
CA ARG A 55 8.27 10.83 9.41
C ARG A 55 9.63 10.28 9.86
N TYR A 56 9.90 9.00 9.61
CA TYR A 56 11.04 8.32 10.23
C TYR A 56 11.96 7.62 9.23
N LEU A 57 11.42 6.78 8.34
CA LEU A 57 12.23 5.92 7.48
C LEU A 57 12.97 6.72 6.41
N TYR A 58 12.25 7.49 5.59
CA TYR A 58 12.88 8.22 4.48
C TYR A 58 13.89 9.27 4.98
N PRO A 59 13.58 10.11 6.00
CA PRO A 59 14.56 11.06 6.52
C PRO A 59 15.84 10.37 7.04
N ALA A 60 15.69 9.25 7.76
CA ALA A 60 16.84 8.50 8.28
C ALA A 60 17.69 7.89 7.15
N ALA A 61 17.06 7.29 6.14
CA ALA A 61 17.75 6.74 4.98
C ALA A 61 18.51 7.83 4.20
N GLN A 62 17.90 8.99 4.02
CA GLN A 62 18.47 10.13 3.31
C GLN A 62 19.64 10.78 4.06
N ALA A 63 19.59 10.82 5.39
CA ALA A 63 20.63 11.38 6.25
C ALA A 63 21.75 10.38 6.64
N SER A 64 21.70 9.14 6.13
CA SER A 64 22.59 8.03 6.52
C SER A 64 24.08 8.22 6.20
N GLY A 65 24.45 9.18 5.35
CA GLY A 65 25.83 9.34 4.85
C GLY A 65 26.25 8.31 3.79
N VAL A 66 25.44 7.27 3.55
CA VAL A 66 25.69 6.26 2.50
C VAL A 66 24.93 6.64 1.23
N ALA A 67 25.65 7.08 0.19
CA ALA A 67 25.07 7.63 -1.04
C ALA A 67 23.98 6.72 -1.66
N LYS A 68 24.21 5.40 -1.67
CA LYS A 68 23.25 4.41 -2.19
C LYS A 68 21.95 4.39 -1.37
N VAL A 69 22.04 4.36 -0.05
CA VAL A 69 20.85 4.31 0.83
C VAL A 69 20.08 5.62 0.75
N ALA A 70 20.78 6.75 0.69
CA ALA A 70 20.15 8.05 0.53
C ALA A 70 19.40 8.19 -0.81
N GLN A 71 19.95 7.62 -1.89
CA GLN A 71 19.27 7.59 -3.19
C GLN A 71 18.03 6.69 -3.15
N LEU A 72 18.11 5.51 -2.53
CA LEU A 72 16.95 4.62 -2.36
C LEU A 72 15.84 5.32 -1.56
N GLY A 73 16.18 5.98 -0.45
CA GLY A 73 15.22 6.71 0.38
C GLY A 73 14.45 7.78 -0.41
N ARG A 74 15.14 8.62 -1.19
CA ARG A 74 14.49 9.64 -2.05
C ARG A 74 13.61 9.02 -3.14
N ARG A 75 14.09 7.95 -3.77
CA ARG A 75 13.36 7.28 -4.86
C ARG A 75 12.03 6.72 -4.34
N TYR A 76 12.07 5.97 -3.25
CA TYR A 76 10.88 5.31 -2.71
C TYR A 76 9.87 6.31 -2.10
N GLU A 77 10.35 7.41 -1.48
CA GLU A 77 9.48 8.49 -1.04
C GLU A 77 8.69 9.11 -2.21
N ASN A 78 9.37 9.43 -3.32
CA ASN A 78 8.73 10.01 -4.50
C ASN A 78 7.77 9.02 -5.20
N GLU A 79 8.17 7.76 -5.37
CA GLU A 79 7.32 6.74 -5.97
C GLU A 79 6.04 6.51 -5.14
N MET A 80 6.15 6.53 -3.81
CA MET A 80 5.02 6.28 -2.93
C MET A 80 3.96 7.37 -2.99
N GLN A 81 4.33 8.63 -3.24
CA GLN A 81 3.35 9.71 -3.36
C GLN A 81 2.35 9.46 -4.50
N GLY A 82 2.83 8.98 -5.66
CA GLY A 82 1.96 8.64 -6.80
C GLY A 82 1.07 7.43 -6.55
N ILE A 83 1.63 6.38 -5.95
CA ILE A 83 0.91 5.12 -5.66
C ILE A 83 -0.15 5.34 -4.58
N ALA A 84 0.18 6.07 -3.52
CA ALA A 84 -0.76 6.41 -2.46
C ALA A 84 -1.92 7.25 -2.99
N GLY A 85 -1.63 8.24 -3.85
CA GLY A 85 -2.68 9.04 -4.52
C GLY A 85 -3.63 8.17 -5.33
N ALA A 86 -3.10 7.32 -6.22
CA ALA A 86 -3.90 6.41 -7.04
C ALA A 86 -4.77 5.46 -6.19
N TYR A 87 -4.24 4.97 -5.07
CA TYR A 87 -5.01 4.15 -4.15
C TYR A 87 -6.12 4.93 -3.44
N LEU A 88 -5.85 6.17 -2.99
CA LEU A 88 -6.86 6.98 -2.31
C LEU A 88 -8.00 7.39 -3.25
N ASP A 89 -7.70 7.68 -4.52
CA ASP A 89 -8.72 7.94 -5.54
C ASP A 89 -9.59 6.70 -5.80
N PHE A 90 -8.94 5.54 -5.93
CA PHE A 90 -9.63 4.26 -6.02
C PHE A 90 -10.53 4.00 -4.81
N ALA A 91 -10.01 4.20 -3.59
CA ALA A 91 -10.77 3.99 -2.36
C ALA A 91 -11.95 4.95 -2.26
N GLY A 92 -11.77 6.23 -2.60
CA GLY A 92 -12.85 7.22 -2.62
C GLY A 92 -13.95 6.89 -3.63
N ARG A 93 -13.59 6.20 -4.72
CA ARG A 93 -14.55 5.73 -5.73
C ARG A 93 -15.34 4.52 -5.26
N TRP A 94 -14.69 3.55 -4.61
CA TRP A 94 -15.22 2.20 -4.39
C TRP A 94 -15.58 1.89 -2.92
N ASN A 95 -15.53 2.86 -2.02
CA ASN A 95 -15.88 2.71 -0.60
C ASN A 95 -17.38 2.66 -0.29
N THR A 96 -18.25 2.48 -1.29
CA THR A 96 -19.70 2.35 -1.09
C THR A 96 -20.25 1.10 -1.78
N PRO A 97 -21.15 0.34 -1.12
CA PRO A 97 -21.74 -0.86 -1.70
C PRO A 97 -22.52 -0.57 -2.97
N VAL A 98 -23.30 0.52 -2.98
CA VAL A 98 -24.16 0.92 -4.11
C VAL A 98 -23.39 0.99 -5.43
N ARG A 99 -22.17 1.52 -5.41
CA ARG A 99 -21.35 1.63 -6.63
C ARG A 99 -20.73 0.30 -7.04
N LEU A 100 -20.30 -0.51 -6.07
CA LEU A 100 -19.79 -1.86 -6.31
C LEU A 100 -20.84 -2.78 -6.93
N GLU A 101 -22.10 -2.63 -6.53
CA GLU A 101 -23.25 -3.34 -7.11
C GLU A 101 -23.56 -2.87 -8.53
N ALA A 102 -23.48 -1.56 -8.78
CA ALA A 102 -23.78 -0.96 -10.07
C ALA A 102 -22.69 -1.20 -11.13
N GLU A 103 -21.41 -1.21 -10.73
CA GLU A 103 -20.26 -1.24 -11.63
C GLU A 103 -19.22 -2.34 -11.28
N PRO A 104 -19.62 -3.62 -11.12
CA PRO A 104 -18.73 -4.66 -10.59
C PRO A 104 -17.50 -4.93 -11.46
N GLU A 105 -17.63 -4.91 -12.79
CA GLU A 105 -16.50 -5.16 -13.69
C GLU A 105 -15.49 -3.99 -13.73
N ALA A 106 -15.99 -2.75 -13.63
CA ALA A 106 -15.11 -1.59 -13.53
C ALA A 106 -14.30 -1.63 -12.23
N PHE A 107 -14.93 -2.01 -11.10
CA PHE A 107 -14.20 -2.26 -9.86
C PHE A 107 -13.09 -3.29 -10.04
N ARG A 108 -13.37 -4.45 -10.65
CA ARG A 108 -12.36 -5.52 -10.86
C ARG A 108 -11.16 -5.00 -11.67
N SER A 109 -11.42 -4.27 -12.74
CA SER A 109 -10.38 -3.71 -13.61
C SER A 109 -9.48 -2.72 -12.86
N GLU A 110 -10.09 -1.79 -12.13
CA GLU A 110 -9.36 -0.77 -11.38
C GLU A 110 -8.62 -1.38 -10.18
N ALA A 111 -9.25 -2.29 -9.45
CA ALA A 111 -8.65 -3.00 -8.32
C ALA A 111 -7.41 -3.80 -8.78
N ASN A 112 -7.49 -4.50 -9.91
CA ASN A 112 -6.33 -5.23 -10.44
C ASN A 112 -5.14 -4.30 -10.73
N THR A 113 -5.41 -3.11 -11.26
CA THR A 113 -4.35 -2.14 -11.59
C THR A 113 -3.73 -1.56 -10.32
N VAL A 114 -4.57 -1.00 -9.44
CA VAL A 114 -4.12 -0.26 -8.25
C VAL A 114 -3.48 -1.19 -7.22
N LEU A 115 -4.09 -2.34 -6.93
CA LEU A 115 -3.57 -3.28 -5.94
C LEU A 115 -2.29 -3.95 -6.42
N HIS A 116 -2.13 -4.16 -7.74
CA HIS A 116 -0.87 -4.66 -8.29
C HIS A 116 0.27 -3.66 -8.13
N ALA A 117 0.04 -2.38 -8.44
CA ALA A 117 1.05 -1.33 -8.28
C ALA A 117 1.49 -1.21 -6.81
N LEU A 118 0.54 -1.19 -5.87
CA LEU A 118 0.82 -1.13 -4.44
C LEU A 118 1.61 -2.36 -3.96
N PHE A 119 1.18 -3.56 -4.36
CA PHE A 119 1.90 -4.81 -4.05
C PHE A 119 3.34 -4.79 -4.56
N GLN A 120 3.56 -4.44 -5.83
CA GLN A 120 4.90 -4.43 -6.42
C GLN A 120 5.83 -3.44 -5.74
N ARG A 121 5.33 -2.27 -5.34
CA ARG A 121 6.12 -1.31 -4.58
C ARG A 121 6.57 -1.88 -3.24
N MET A 122 5.65 -2.40 -2.42
CA MET A 122 6.00 -2.93 -1.09
C MET A 122 7.04 -4.05 -1.21
N ARG A 123 6.87 -4.95 -2.20
CA ARG A 123 7.85 -6.00 -2.48
C ARG A 123 9.23 -5.44 -2.87
N ARG A 124 9.30 -4.35 -3.63
CA ARG A 124 10.58 -3.74 -4.00
C ARG A 124 11.26 -3.11 -2.78
N GLU A 125 10.52 -2.45 -1.90
CA GLU A 125 11.09 -1.91 -0.65
C GLU A 125 11.60 -3.00 0.29
N ASP A 126 10.84 -4.07 0.47
CA ASP A 126 11.21 -5.22 1.31
C ASP A 126 12.54 -5.84 0.86
N HIS A 127 12.82 -5.86 -0.45
CA HIS A 127 14.04 -6.47 -1.00
C HIS A 127 15.19 -5.48 -1.20
N GLU A 128 14.90 -4.19 -1.32
CA GLU A 128 15.92 -3.19 -1.66
C GLU A 128 16.17 -2.18 -0.55
N LEU A 129 15.13 -1.46 -0.11
CA LEU A 129 15.29 -0.36 0.84
C LEU A 129 15.52 -0.88 2.25
N TYR A 130 14.68 -1.80 2.73
CA TYR A 130 14.74 -2.26 4.12
C TYR A 130 16.07 -2.95 4.43
N PRO A 131 16.58 -3.89 3.60
CA PRO A 131 17.87 -4.50 3.84
C PRO A 131 19.01 -3.47 3.82
N ALA A 132 18.95 -2.49 2.92
CA ALA A 132 19.97 -1.45 2.84
C ALA A 132 19.99 -0.55 4.09
N VAL A 133 18.82 -0.23 4.65
CA VAL A 133 18.72 0.53 5.90
C VAL A 133 19.15 -0.31 7.11
N GLU A 134 18.89 -1.62 7.12
CA GLU A 134 19.35 -2.52 8.19
C GLU A 134 20.89 -2.58 8.28
N THR A 135 21.61 -2.40 7.15
CA THR A 135 23.09 -2.32 7.19
C THR A 135 23.64 -1.07 7.87
N LEU A 136 22.79 -0.07 8.18
CA LEU A 136 23.19 1.15 8.87
C LEU A 136 23.10 1.03 10.40
N ALA A 137 22.50 -0.04 10.93
CA ALA A 137 22.27 -0.26 12.35
C ALA A 137 23.36 -1.15 12.96
#